data_AF-V4M2I6-F1
#
_entry.id   AF-V4M2I6-F1
#
_cell.length_a   1.000
_cell.length_b   1.000
_cell.length_c   1.000
_cell.angle_alpha   90.00
_cell.angle_beta   90.00
_cell.angle_gamma   90.00
#
_symmetry.space_group_name_H-M   'P 1'
#
loop_
_entity.id
_entity.type
_entity.pdbx_description
1 polymer ?
#
loop_
_entity_poly.entity_id
_entity_poly.type
_entity_poly.pdbx_seq_one_letter_code
_entity_poly.pdbx_strand_id
1 'polypeptide(L)'
;MAKTAFTLVLPIIFLVMFALVKENMGCSTTIGPCEVGKNCSPKCWHRFGDFASGYCDRSSGRPGVCVCIYPCTPPLDAHMQ
;
A
#
# COMPACT_ATOMS: atom_id res chain seq x y z
N MET A 1 -8.19 8.99 41.94
CA MET A 1 -8.21 9.63 40.60
C MET A 1 -7.69 8.65 39.56
N ALA A 2 -8.50 7.66 39.16
CA ALA A 2 -8.09 6.64 38.18
C ALA A 2 -9.01 6.60 36.95
N LYS A 3 -10.19 7.23 37.08
CA LYS A 3 -11.25 7.20 36.06
C LYS A 3 -10.91 8.03 34.82
N THR A 4 -10.10 9.08 34.95
CA THR A 4 -9.67 9.93 33.84
C THR A 4 -8.53 9.31 33.02
N ALA A 5 -7.63 8.56 33.67
CA ALA A 5 -6.51 7.89 33.00
C ALA A 5 -7.01 6.77 32.08
N PHE A 6 -7.96 5.94 32.55
CA PHE A 6 -8.55 4.87 31.74
C PHE A 6 -9.28 5.36 30.49
N THR A 7 -9.92 6.53 30.56
CA THR A 7 -10.64 7.12 29.42
C THR A 7 -9.70 7.56 28.30
N LEU A 8 -8.44 7.88 28.60
CA LEU A 8 -7.44 8.30 27.62
C LEU A 8 -6.68 7.13 26.99
N VAL A 9 -6.60 5.99 27.67
CA VAL A 9 -5.93 4.79 27.13
C VAL A 9 -6.64 4.28 25.87
N LEU A 10 -7.98 4.25 25.87
CA LEU A 10 -8.78 3.79 24.73
C LEU A 10 -8.55 4.60 23.43
N PRO A 11 -8.66 5.95 23.44
CA PRO A 11 -8.41 6.76 22.25
C PRO A 11 -6.94 6.72 21.82
N ILE A 12 -5.98 6.64 22.75
CA ILE A 12 -4.55 6.52 22.40
C ILE A 12 -4.27 5.20 21.66
N ILE A 13 -4.79 4.08 22.16
CA ILE A 13 -4.65 2.78 21.47
C ILE A 13 -5.27 2.85 20.08
N PHE A 14 -6.46 3.46 19.94
CA PHE A 14 -7.12 3.61 18.64
C PHE A 14 -6.26 4.41 17.66
N LEU A 15 -5.64 5.52 18.10
CA LEU A 15 -4.76 6.33 17.27
C LEU A 15 -3.50 5.55 16.84
N VAL A 16 -2.89 4.78 17.75
CA VAL A 16 -1.71 3.96 17.43
C VAL A 16 -2.07 2.86 16.43
N MET A 17 -3.18 2.16 16.63
CA MET A 17 -3.64 1.13 15.69
C MET A 17 -3.95 1.73 14.31
N PHE A 18 -4.58 2.90 14.27
CA PHE A 18 -4.89 3.58 13.01
C PHE A 18 -3.63 4.07 12.28
N ALA A 19 -2.67 4.62 13.01
CA ALA A 19 -1.37 5.01 12.47
C ALA A 19 -0.64 3.80 11.87
N LEU A 20 -0.60 2.68 12.60
CA LEU A 20 -0.02 1.42 12.12
C LEU A 20 -0.73 0.92 10.86
N VAL A 21 -2.06 0.94 10.81
CA VAL A 21 -2.81 0.55 9.60
C VAL A 21 -2.43 1.44 8.42
N LYS A 22 -2.34 2.75 8.62
CA LYS A 22 -1.97 3.71 7.57
C LYS A 22 -0.53 3.49 7.07
N GLU A 23 0.40 3.14 7.95
CA GLU A 23 1.78 2.80 7.58
C GLU A 23 1.90 1.42 6.90
N ASN A 24 0.97 0.51 7.18
CA ASN A 24 0.91 -0.82 6.54
C ASN A 24 0.06 -0.83 5.26
N MET A 25 -0.58 0.29 4.89
CA MET A 25 -1.18 0.43 3.57
C MET A 25 -0.05 0.63 2.55
N GLY A 26 0.30 -0.45 1.84
CA GLY A 26 1.24 -0.38 0.72
C GLY A 26 0.80 0.63 -0.35
N CYS A 27 1.76 1.08 -1.14
CA CYS A 27 1.53 1.98 -2.27
C CYS A 27 0.97 1.19 -3.45
N SER A 28 0.11 1.82 -4.24
CA SER A 28 -0.48 1.20 -5.45
C SER A 28 -0.29 2.08 -6.67
N THR A 29 0.02 1.46 -7.82
CA THR A 29 0.14 2.16 -9.10
C THR A 29 -0.20 1.25 -10.28
N THR A 30 -0.62 1.83 -11.40
CA THR A 30 -1.01 1.08 -12.60
C THR A 30 0.09 1.11 -13.65
N ILE A 31 0.45 -0.05 -14.19
CA ILE A 31 1.51 -0.20 -15.20
C ILE A 31 1.01 -0.89 -16.47
N GLY A 32 0.58 -0.08 -17.43
CA GLY A 32 0.25 -0.53 -18.78
C GLY A 32 -0.80 -1.65 -18.87
N PRO A 33 -1.00 -2.22 -20.06
CA PRO A 33 -1.98 -3.26 -20.28
C PRO A 33 -1.52 -4.62 -19.74
N CYS A 34 -2.48 -5.39 -19.27
CA CYS A 34 -2.37 -6.78 -18.89
C CYS A 34 -3.13 -7.67 -19.87
N GLU A 35 -2.46 -8.74 -20.31
CA GLU A 35 -3.04 -9.76 -21.16
C GLU A 35 -3.92 -10.75 -20.38
N VAL A 36 -4.87 -11.38 -21.07
CA VAL A 36 -5.73 -12.40 -20.47
C VAL A 36 -4.91 -13.62 -20.06
N GLY A 37 -5.07 -14.07 -18.80
CA GLY A 37 -4.38 -15.23 -18.27
C GLY A 37 -2.90 -15.04 -17.92
N LYS A 38 -2.31 -13.86 -18.14
CA LYS A 38 -0.91 -13.59 -17.78
C LYS A 38 -0.79 -12.89 -16.42
N ASN A 39 0.15 -13.38 -15.60
CA ASN A 39 0.52 -12.72 -14.37
C ASN A 39 1.35 -11.46 -14.68
N CYS A 40 0.95 -10.32 -14.11
CA CYS A 40 1.69 -9.06 -14.26
C CYS A 40 2.60 -8.74 -13.06
N SER A 41 2.59 -9.58 -12.01
CA SER A 41 3.51 -9.49 -10.86
C SER A 41 4.99 -9.39 -11.27
N PRO A 42 5.50 -10.12 -12.29
CA PRO A 42 6.90 -9.97 -12.69
C PRO A 42 7.28 -8.55 -13.14
N LYS A 43 6.34 -7.82 -13.77
CA LYS A 43 6.55 -6.41 -14.13
C LYS A 43 6.61 -5.53 -12.89
N CYS A 44 5.77 -5.81 -11.88
CA CYS A 44 5.78 -5.10 -10.61
C CYS A 44 7.08 -5.35 -9.84
N TRP A 45 7.58 -6.60 -9.81
CA TRP A 45 8.86 -6.94 -9.19
C TRP A 45 10.02 -6.20 -9.85
N HIS A 46 10.08 -6.20 -11.18
CA HIS A 46 11.12 -5.51 -11.91
C HIS A 46 11.12 -3.98 -11.67
N ARG A 47 9.95 -3.38 -11.40
CA ARG A 47 9.79 -1.93 -11.22
C ARG A 47 9.96 -1.47 -9.77
N PHE A 48 9.45 -2.24 -8.80
CA PHE A 48 9.32 -1.83 -7.40
C PHE A 48 10.05 -2.76 -6.41
N GLY A 49 10.71 -3.81 -6.90
CA GLY A 49 11.44 -4.79 -6.10
C GLY A 49 10.62 -6.04 -5.75
N ASP A 50 11.30 -7.03 -5.20
CA ASP A 50 10.76 -8.39 -4.98
C ASP A 50 9.57 -8.45 -4.01
N PHE A 51 9.39 -7.40 -3.18
CA PHE A 51 8.25 -7.27 -2.26
C PHE A 51 6.99 -6.69 -2.91
N ALA A 52 7.06 -6.28 -4.18
CA ALA A 52 5.89 -5.87 -4.91
C ALA A 52 4.99 -7.07 -5.26
N SER A 53 3.71 -6.82 -5.51
CA SER A 53 2.77 -7.78 -6.06
C SER A 53 1.98 -7.11 -7.18
N GLY A 54 1.42 -7.90 -8.09
CA GLY A 54 0.67 -7.36 -9.24
C GLY A 54 -0.57 -8.16 -9.56
N TYR A 55 -1.68 -7.48 -9.81
CA TYR A 55 -2.91 -8.09 -10.30
C TYR A 55 -3.48 -7.32 -11.49
N CYS A 56 -4.25 -8.02 -12.32
CA CYS A 56 -4.86 -7.40 -13.50
C CYS A 56 -6.28 -6.97 -13.21
N ASP A 57 -6.51 -5.66 -13.15
CA ASP A 57 -7.83 -5.07 -13.03
C ASP A 57 -8.50 -4.96 -14.40
N ARG A 58 -9.68 -5.56 -14.52
CA ARG A 58 -10.52 -5.55 -15.73
C ARG A 58 -11.86 -4.85 -15.53
N SER A 59 -12.04 -4.13 -14.42
CA SER A 59 -13.30 -3.50 -14.08
C SER A 59 -13.75 -2.43 -15.10
N SER A 60 -12.85 -1.94 -15.94
CA SER A 60 -13.11 -0.87 -16.92
C SER A 60 -13.59 -1.34 -18.30
N GLY A 61 -13.80 -2.65 -18.51
CA GLY A 61 -14.30 -3.20 -19.80
C GLY A 61 -13.34 -3.03 -20.99
N ARG A 62 -12.09 -2.62 -20.74
CA ARG A 62 -10.99 -2.44 -21.70
C ARG A 62 -9.94 -3.55 -21.53
N PRO A 63 -8.88 -3.65 -22.37
CA PRO A 63 -7.70 -4.43 -21.98
C PRO A 63 -7.33 -4.10 -20.53
N GLY A 64 -7.23 -5.14 -19.69
CA GLY A 64 -7.04 -4.96 -18.25
C GLY A 64 -5.80 -4.13 -17.96
N VAL A 65 -5.80 -3.38 -16.87
CA VAL A 65 -4.61 -2.65 -16.40
C VAL A 65 -3.91 -3.48 -15.34
N CYS A 66 -2.59 -3.54 -15.38
CA CYS A 66 -1.85 -4.16 -14.29
C CYS A 66 -1.75 -3.17 -13.13
N VAL A 67 -2.23 -3.56 -11.96
CA VAL A 67 -2.11 -2.81 -10.71
C VAL A 67 -1.00 -3.44 -9.89
N CYS A 68 0.02 -2.66 -9.52
CA CYS A 68 1.09 -3.07 -8.63
C CYS A 68 0.85 -2.54 -7.23
N ILE A 69 0.98 -3.40 -6.23
CA ILE A 69 1.02 -3.05 -4.81
C ILE A 69 2.45 -3.27 -4.33
N TYR A 70 3.07 -2.27 -3.70
CA TYR A 70 4.45 -2.34 -3.24
C TYR A 70 4.62 -1.62 -1.91
N PRO A 71 5.65 -1.94 -1.11
CA PRO A 71 5.95 -1.16 0.09
C PRO A 71 6.15 0.30 -0.30
N CYS A 72 5.42 1.21 0.34
CA CYS A 72 5.78 2.61 0.24
C CYS A 72 7.17 2.74 0.87
N THR A 73 8.21 3.02 0.08
CA THR A 73 9.46 3.48 0.68
C THR A 73 9.12 4.69 1.54
N PRO A 74 9.49 4.72 2.83
CA PRO A 74 9.42 5.96 3.59
C PRO A 74 10.19 7.01 2.79
N PRO A 75 9.74 8.29 2.76
CA PRO A 75 10.48 9.33 2.06
C PRO A 75 11.92 9.29 2.55
N LEU A 76 12.84 8.98 1.63
CA LEU A 76 14.27 9.03 1.88
C LEU A 76 14.57 10.50 2.13
N ASP A 77 14.65 10.85 3.41
CA ASP A 77 15.10 12.13 3.91
C ASP A 77 14.42 13.37 3.28
N ALA A 78 13.44 13.91 4.00
CA ALA A 78 13.20 15.36 4.04
C ALA A 78 14.39 16.09 4.73
N HIS A 79 15.61 15.79 4.27
CA HIS A 79 16.87 16.36 4.74
C HIS A 79 17.87 16.55 3.59
N MET A 80 17.40 16.95 2.40
CA MET A 80 18.21 17.74 1.47
C MET A 80 17.35 18.51 0.47
N GLN A 81 16.63 19.52 0.95
CA GLN A 81 16.68 20.92 0.45
C GLN A 81 15.70 21.81 1.20
#